data_AF-A0A2P6RNE0-F1
#
_entry.id   AF-A0A2P6RNE0-F1
#
_cell.length_a   1.000
_cell.length_b   1.000
_cell.length_c   1.000
_cell.angle_alpha   90.00
_cell.angle_beta   90.00
_cell.angle_gamma   90.00
#
_symmetry.space_group_name_H-M   'P 1'
#
loop_
_entity.id
_entity.type
_entity.pdbx_description
1 polymer ?
#
loop_
_entity_poly.entity_id
_entity_poly.type
_entity_poly.pdbx_seq_one_letter_code
_entity_poly.pdbx_strand_id
1 'polypeptide(L)'
;MVKPSSKGGFNLRKRRKIGGEENFVDRISALPDEILVIILSGLPVRDAQATSILSRRWRYMWASITTLNFDDEKNLCRLYELSRIYPEGKELKKLWYVDWVDSVLKLHRAPHIEQFRVSFDIGLRSSIDEWIQFAMKKGVQMIELDFLEYPAHS
;
A
#
# COMPACT_ATOMS: atom_id res chain seq x y z
N MET A 1 -44.36 0.16 44.10
CA MET A 1 -43.72 1.40 43.62
C MET A 1 -42.36 1.52 44.31
N VAL A 2 -41.29 0.97 43.70
CA VAL A 2 -39.91 1.06 44.19
C VAL A 2 -39.00 1.11 42.97
N LYS A 3 -38.24 2.20 42.84
CA LYS A 3 -36.95 2.28 42.12
C LYS A 3 -35.92 2.59 43.20
N PRO A 4 -34.65 2.11 43.13
CA PRO A 4 -33.75 2.71 42.13
C PRO A 4 -32.54 1.87 41.66
N SER A 5 -31.85 2.48 40.70
CA SER A 5 -30.40 2.47 40.50
C SER A 5 -29.74 1.30 39.77
N SER A 6 -29.20 1.60 38.57
CA SER A 6 -27.75 1.47 38.37
C SER A 6 -27.31 2.34 37.19
N LYS A 7 -26.56 3.41 37.48
CA LYS A 7 -25.78 4.16 36.49
C LYS A 7 -24.44 3.44 36.31
N GLY A 8 -24.29 2.69 35.22
CA GLY A 8 -23.00 2.15 34.78
C GLY A 8 -22.22 3.19 33.99
N GLY A 9 -21.41 4.01 34.68
CA GLY A 9 -20.46 4.91 34.04
C GLY A 9 -19.25 4.13 33.51
N PHE A 10 -18.99 4.22 32.21
CA PHE A 10 -17.77 3.68 31.60
C PHE A 10 -16.56 4.49 32.06
N ASN A 11 -15.72 3.90 32.92
CA ASN A 11 -14.47 4.47 33.36
C ASN A 11 -13.41 4.38 32.25
N LEU A 12 -13.18 5.48 31.52
CA LEU A 12 -11.99 5.65 30.69
C LEU A 12 -10.78 5.78 31.61
N ARG A 13 -10.00 4.69 31.73
CA ARG A 13 -8.70 4.65 32.41
C ARG A 13 -7.79 5.74 31.83
N LYS A 14 -7.62 6.83 32.57
CA LYS A 14 -6.65 7.89 32.32
C LYS A 14 -5.24 7.30 32.42
N ARG A 15 -4.57 7.09 31.29
CA ARG A 15 -3.15 6.70 31.22
C ARG A 15 -2.31 7.75 31.95
N ARG A 16 -1.53 7.31 32.95
CA ARG A 16 -0.54 8.14 33.64
C ARG A 16 0.57 8.50 32.65
N LYS A 17 0.82 9.80 32.44
CA LYS A 17 2.03 10.30 31.78
C LYS A 17 3.21 10.04 32.72
N ILE A 18 4.10 9.15 32.32
CA ILE A 18 5.41 9.01 32.96
C ILE A 18 6.28 10.10 32.32
N GLY A 19 6.68 11.07 33.13
CA GLY A 19 7.51 12.20 32.71
C GLY A 19 8.96 11.78 32.56
N GLY A 20 9.44 11.82 31.32
CA GLY A 20 10.82 12.04 30.95
C GLY A 20 10.76 12.93 29.70
N GLU A 21 11.10 14.21 29.83
CA GLU A 21 11.16 15.15 28.71
C GLU A 21 12.41 14.88 27.87
N GLU A 22 12.47 13.72 27.22
CA GLU A 22 13.17 13.63 25.96
C GLU A 22 12.22 14.19 24.91
N ASN A 23 12.42 15.45 24.54
CA ASN A 23 11.76 16.08 23.40
C ASN A 23 12.20 15.35 22.12
N PHE A 24 11.63 14.17 21.86
CA PHE A 24 11.68 13.54 20.54
C PHE A 24 10.88 14.41 19.59
N VAL A 25 11.55 15.41 19.03
CA VAL A 25 11.00 16.22 17.95
C VAL A 25 10.74 15.30 16.77
N ASP A 26 9.48 15.20 16.36
CA ASP A 26 9.09 14.48 15.16
C ASP A 26 9.54 15.26 13.92
N ARG A 27 10.79 15.00 13.52
CA ARG A 27 11.42 15.65 12.37
C ARG A 27 10.77 15.25 11.04
N ILE A 28 10.20 14.05 10.97
CA ILE A 28 9.54 13.55 9.76
C ILE A 28 8.25 14.34 9.54
N SER A 29 7.44 14.56 10.59
CA SER A 29 6.23 15.38 10.48
C SER A 29 6.52 16.88 10.22
N ALA A 30 7.75 17.34 10.42
CA ALA A 30 8.17 18.72 10.12
C ALA A 30 8.59 18.93 8.65
N LEU A 31 8.81 17.86 7.87
CA LEU A 31 9.17 17.98 6.45
C LEU A 31 8.01 18.53 5.61
N PRO A 32 8.28 19.22 4.49
CA PRO A 32 7.27 19.57 3.48
C PRO A 32 6.64 18.34 2.81
N ASP A 33 5.43 18.50 2.25
CA ASP A 33 4.70 17.38 1.64
C ASP A 33 5.46 16.76 0.47
N GLU A 34 6.16 17.58 -0.30
CA GLU A 34 6.94 17.18 -1.47
C GLU A 34 8.06 16.22 -1.07
N ILE A 35 8.74 16.50 0.04
CA ILE A 35 9.82 15.64 0.55
C ILE A 35 9.27 14.31 1.05
N LEU A 36 8.12 14.34 1.72
CA LEU A 36 7.45 13.12 2.16
C LEU A 36 7.01 12.26 0.97
N VAL A 37 6.49 12.87 -0.11
CA VAL A 37 6.16 12.15 -1.36
C VAL A 37 7.41 11.54 -2.00
N ILE A 38 8.55 12.23 -1.99
CA ILE A 38 9.83 11.69 -2.47
C ILE A 38 10.24 10.46 -1.65
N ILE A 39 10.17 10.55 -0.31
CA ILE A 39 10.45 9.41 0.58
C ILE A 39 9.53 8.24 0.26
N LEU A 40 8.23 8.48 0.11
CA LEU A 40 7.24 7.46 -0.22
C LEU A 40 7.44 6.86 -1.63
N SER A 41 7.97 7.63 -2.58
CA SER A 41 8.29 7.15 -3.93
C SER A 41 9.48 6.18 -3.93
N GLY A 42 10.23 6.09 -2.83
CA GLY A 42 11.23 5.05 -2.62
C GLY A 42 10.68 3.71 -2.12
N LEU A 43 9.37 3.60 -1.87
CA LEU A 43 8.73 2.41 -1.31
C LEU A 43 7.88 1.69 -2.36
N PRO A 44 7.67 0.36 -2.20
CA PRO A 44 6.57 -0.33 -2.87
C PRO A 44 5.24 0.36 -2.55
N VAL A 45 4.32 0.37 -3.52
CA VAL A 45 3.02 1.07 -3.41
C VAL A 45 2.27 0.67 -2.14
N ARG A 46 2.34 -0.62 -1.78
CA ARG A 46 1.66 -1.15 -0.60
C ARG A 46 2.22 -0.60 0.70
N ASP A 47 3.54 -0.49 0.81
CA ASP A 47 4.20 0.06 1.99
C ASP A 47 3.93 1.57 2.07
N ALA A 48 3.95 2.28 0.93
CA ALA A 48 3.55 3.68 0.88
C ALA A 48 2.09 3.88 1.33
N GLN A 49 1.16 3.02 0.89
CA GLN A 49 -0.22 3.02 1.36
C GLN A 49 -0.35 2.74 2.85
N ALA A 50 0.48 1.84 3.40
CA ALA A 50 0.46 1.50 4.82
C ALA A 50 0.81 2.70 5.71
N THR A 51 1.59 3.67 5.22
CA THR A 51 1.89 4.91 5.96
C THR A 51 0.67 5.81 6.18
N SER A 52 -0.44 5.58 5.47
CA SER A 52 -1.68 6.36 5.60
C SER A 52 -2.26 6.40 7.02
N ILE A 53 -1.88 5.45 7.88
CA ILE A 53 -2.32 5.38 9.28
C ILE A 53 -1.51 6.27 10.23
N LEU A 54 -0.36 6.80 9.80
CA LEU A 54 0.54 7.57 10.68
C LEU A 54 -0.11 8.88 11.16
N SER A 55 -0.77 9.61 10.26
CA SER A 55 -1.59 10.77 10.61
C SER A 55 -2.55 11.16 9.49
N ARG A 56 -3.42 12.15 9.76
CA ARG A 56 -4.32 12.71 8.73
C ARG A 56 -3.58 13.24 7.51
N ARG A 57 -2.35 13.73 7.68
CA ARG A 57 -1.50 14.27 6.62
C ARG A 57 -1.06 13.17 5.65
N TRP A 58 -0.64 12.02 6.19
CA TRP A 58 -0.12 10.88 5.42
C TRP A 58 -1.18 10.11 4.64
N ARG A 59 -2.46 10.25 5.02
CA ARG A 59 -3.59 9.45 4.51
C ARG A 59 -3.64 9.29 2.98
N TYR A 60 -3.30 10.34 2.24
CA TYR A 60 -3.42 10.39 0.79
C TYR A 60 -2.10 10.71 0.07
N MET A 61 -0.97 10.77 0.77
CA MET A 61 0.30 11.17 0.17
C MET A 61 0.83 10.17 -0.85
N TRP A 62 0.60 8.87 -0.58
CA TRP A 62 0.95 7.78 -1.49
C TRP A 62 0.31 7.94 -2.88
N ALA A 63 -0.83 8.65 -3.00
CA ALA A 63 -1.48 8.86 -4.29
C ALA A 63 -0.70 9.79 -5.22
N SER A 64 0.28 10.53 -4.70
CA SER A 64 1.09 11.50 -5.44
C SER A 64 2.50 11.01 -5.76
N ILE A 65 2.85 9.76 -5.44
CA ILE A 65 4.18 9.21 -5.72
C ILE A 65 4.41 9.07 -7.22
N THR A 66 5.68 9.24 -7.63
CA THR A 66 6.10 9.14 -9.05
C THR A 66 6.56 7.74 -9.42
N THR A 67 6.88 6.90 -8.44
CA THR A 67 7.28 5.51 -8.63
C THR A 67 6.14 4.59 -8.19
N LEU A 68 5.55 3.87 -9.14
CA LEU A 68 4.57 2.83 -8.88
C LEU A 68 5.25 1.47 -8.97
N ASN A 69 5.75 1.00 -7.84
CA ASN A 69 6.29 -0.36 -7.70
C ASN A 69 5.24 -1.28 -7.05
N PHE A 70 4.66 -2.17 -7.86
CA PHE A 70 3.67 -3.17 -7.45
C PHE A 70 4.30 -4.52 -7.08
N ASP A 71 5.63 -4.62 -7.07
CA ASP A 71 6.33 -5.83 -6.68
C ASP A 71 6.25 -5.96 -5.16
N ASP A 72 5.31 -6.78 -4.71
CA ASP A 72 5.19 -7.18 -3.33
C ASP A 72 5.80 -8.57 -3.16
N GLU A 73 7.11 -8.70 -3.42
CA GLU A 73 7.86 -9.98 -3.38
C GLU A 73 7.54 -10.78 -2.10
N LYS A 74 7.48 -10.12 -0.95
CA LYS A 74 7.21 -10.77 0.34
C LYS A 74 5.82 -11.39 0.40
N ASN A 75 4.82 -10.74 -0.19
CA ASN A 75 3.48 -11.30 -0.20
C ASN A 75 3.26 -12.24 -1.37
N LEU A 76 3.86 -11.99 -2.52
CA LEU A 76 3.85 -12.93 -3.64
C LEU A 76 4.48 -14.26 -3.21
N CYS A 77 5.62 -14.26 -2.50
CA CYS A 77 6.22 -15.45 -1.91
C CYS A 77 5.32 -16.13 -0.88
N ARG A 78 4.80 -15.40 0.11
CA ARG A 78 3.88 -15.97 1.12
C ARG A 78 2.61 -16.54 0.48
N LEU A 79 2.10 -15.89 -0.55
CA LEU A 79 0.91 -16.31 -1.30
C LEU A 79 1.20 -17.53 -2.17
N TYR A 80 2.40 -17.63 -2.74
CA TYR A 80 2.87 -18.78 -3.50
C TYR A 80 3.00 -20.02 -2.60
N GLU A 81 3.63 -19.90 -1.43
CA GLU A 81 3.70 -20.96 -0.42
C GLU A 81 2.30 -21.47 -0.04
N LEU A 82 1.37 -20.56 0.24
CA LEU A 82 -0.02 -20.92 0.55
C LEU A 82 -0.76 -21.54 -0.65
N SER A 83 -0.43 -21.15 -1.89
CA SER A 83 -1.04 -21.73 -3.09
C SER A 83 -0.61 -23.18 -3.35
N ARG A 84 0.58 -23.57 -2.88
CA ARG A 84 1.02 -24.98 -2.91
C ARG A 84 0.20 -25.86 -1.97
N ILE A 85 -0.27 -25.29 -0.85
CA ILE A 85 -1.07 -25.99 0.16
C ILE A 85 -2.56 -26.00 -0.24
N TYR A 86 -3.03 -24.90 -0.86
CA TYR A 86 -4.42 -24.71 -1.27
C TYR A 86 -4.49 -24.22 -2.74
N PRO A 87 -4.51 -25.14 -3.72
CA PRO A 87 -4.44 -24.79 -5.15
C PRO A 87 -5.66 -24.00 -5.65
N GLU A 88 -6.82 -24.20 -5.02
CA GLU A 88 -8.08 -23.48 -5.28
C GLU A 88 -8.01 -21.98 -4.98
N GLY A 89 -7.06 -21.53 -4.16
CA GLY A 89 -6.86 -20.12 -3.85
C GLY A 89 -6.07 -19.33 -4.90
N LYS A 90 -5.53 -19.96 -5.96
CA LYS A 90 -4.65 -19.30 -6.94
C LYS A 90 -5.38 -18.24 -7.79
N GLU A 91 -6.58 -18.56 -8.27
CA GLU A 91 -7.33 -17.67 -9.17
C GLU A 91 -7.93 -16.46 -8.44
N LEU A 92 -8.46 -16.64 -7.23
CA LEU A 92 -8.87 -15.52 -6.37
C LEU A 92 -7.72 -14.55 -6.10
N LYS A 93 -6.47 -15.05 -6.14
CA LYS A 93 -5.29 -14.22 -5.92
C LYS A 93 -4.93 -13.33 -7.10
N LYS A 94 -5.01 -13.88 -8.31
CA LYS A 94 -4.87 -13.10 -9.53
C LYS A 94 -5.90 -11.98 -9.58
N LEU A 95 -7.16 -12.30 -9.25
CA LEU A 95 -8.24 -11.32 -9.22
C LEU A 95 -8.01 -10.23 -8.18
N TRP A 96 -7.64 -10.55 -6.93
CA TRP A 96 -7.37 -9.50 -5.93
C TRP A 96 -6.23 -8.59 -6.35
N TYR A 97 -5.17 -9.14 -6.96
CA TYR A 97 -4.00 -8.36 -7.37
C TYR A 97 -4.41 -7.37 -8.46
N VAL A 98 -5.16 -7.82 -9.47
CA VAL A 98 -5.69 -6.95 -10.52
C VAL A 98 -6.58 -5.86 -9.93
N ASP A 99 -7.56 -6.24 -9.08
CA ASP A 99 -8.46 -5.29 -8.44
C ASP A 99 -7.70 -4.25 -7.59
N TRP A 100 -6.61 -4.68 -6.93
CA TRP A 100 -5.76 -3.80 -6.14
C TRP A 100 -4.96 -2.84 -7.02
N VAL A 101 -4.30 -3.33 -8.08
CA VAL A 101 -3.58 -2.48 -9.04
C VAL A 101 -4.55 -1.47 -9.65
N ASP A 102 -5.70 -1.91 -10.16
CA ASP A 102 -6.73 -1.02 -10.72
C ASP A 102 -7.19 0.05 -9.74
N SER A 103 -7.36 -0.33 -8.46
CA SER A 103 -7.73 0.62 -7.40
C SER A 103 -6.64 1.66 -7.17
N VAL A 104 -5.37 1.27 -7.23
CA VAL A 104 -4.23 2.19 -7.15
C VAL A 104 -4.24 3.15 -8.34
N LEU A 105 -4.36 2.63 -9.57
CA LEU A 105 -4.34 3.46 -10.79
C LEU A 105 -5.48 4.49 -10.80
N LYS A 106 -6.69 4.09 -10.35
CA LYS A 106 -7.86 4.98 -10.21
C LYS A 106 -7.64 6.10 -9.20
N LEU A 107 -6.89 5.83 -8.13
CA LEU A 107 -6.66 6.78 -7.04
C LEU A 107 -5.41 7.64 -7.25
N HIS A 108 -4.55 7.30 -8.20
CA HIS A 108 -3.29 8.00 -8.47
C HIS A 108 -3.51 9.41 -9.02
N ARG A 109 -2.84 10.38 -8.41
CA ARG A 109 -3.02 11.82 -8.65
C ARG A 109 -1.78 12.51 -9.22
N ALA A 110 -0.61 11.87 -9.21
CA ALA A 110 0.59 12.51 -9.73
C ALA A 110 0.42 12.81 -11.24
N PRO A 111 0.83 13.99 -11.71
CA PRO A 111 0.65 14.39 -13.11
C PRO A 111 1.52 13.57 -14.06
N HIS A 112 2.67 13.11 -13.58
CA HIS A 112 3.56 12.21 -14.29
C HIS A 112 3.98 11.03 -13.41
N ILE A 113 4.45 9.97 -14.05
CA ILE A 113 5.06 8.80 -13.41
C ILE A 113 6.49 8.71 -13.92
N GLU A 114 7.45 8.45 -13.05
CA GLU A 114 8.84 8.23 -13.43
C GLU A 114 9.05 6.74 -13.74
N GLN A 115 8.59 5.88 -12.84
CA GLN A 115 8.77 4.44 -12.96
C GLN A 115 7.46 3.70 -12.69
N PHE A 116 7.14 2.73 -13.55
CA PHE A 116 6.02 1.82 -13.42
C PHE A 116 6.55 0.38 -13.47
N ARG A 117 6.41 -0.35 -12.36
CA ARG A 117 6.94 -1.70 -12.19
C ARG A 117 5.83 -2.64 -11.71
N VAL A 118 5.59 -3.70 -12.45
CA VAL A 118 4.55 -4.68 -12.14
C VAL A 118 5.02 -6.10 -12.46
N SER A 119 5.01 -6.98 -11.44
CA SER A 119 5.14 -8.43 -11.60
C SER A 119 3.78 -9.13 -11.74
N PHE A 120 3.61 -9.98 -12.74
CA PHE A 120 2.36 -10.73 -12.94
C PHE A 120 2.53 -12.02 -13.77
N ASP A 121 1.53 -12.92 -13.66
CA ASP A 121 1.41 -14.12 -14.49
C ASP A 121 0.72 -13.82 -15.84
N ILE A 122 1.25 -14.37 -16.93
CA ILE A 122 0.88 -14.10 -18.35
C ILE A 122 -0.62 -14.34 -18.66
N GLY A 123 -1.35 -15.04 -17.79
CA GLY A 123 -2.78 -15.36 -17.98
C GLY A 123 -3.77 -14.19 -18.02
N LEU A 124 -3.38 -12.96 -17.66
CA LEU A 124 -4.28 -11.79 -17.51
C LEU A 124 -4.05 -10.66 -18.54
N ARG A 125 -3.75 -11.03 -19.79
CA ARG A 125 -3.33 -10.09 -20.87
C ARG A 125 -4.15 -8.79 -20.98
N SER A 126 -5.47 -8.84 -20.84
CA SER A 126 -6.34 -7.66 -21.01
C SER A 126 -6.11 -6.56 -19.96
N SER A 127 -5.89 -6.90 -18.70
CA SER A 127 -5.67 -5.90 -17.64
C SER A 127 -4.33 -5.18 -17.81
N ILE A 128 -3.32 -5.87 -18.33
CA ILE A 128 -1.98 -5.32 -18.54
C ILE A 128 -1.99 -4.25 -19.63
N ASP A 129 -2.77 -4.45 -20.71
CA ASP A 129 -2.89 -3.46 -21.77
C ASP A 129 -3.44 -2.13 -21.22
N GLU A 130 -4.41 -2.20 -20.30
CA GLU A 130 -4.96 -1.01 -19.62
C GLU A 130 -3.92 -0.33 -18.72
N TRP A 131 -3.12 -1.12 -18.00
CA TRP A 131 -2.04 -0.61 -17.14
C TRP A 131 -0.93 0.07 -17.95
N ILE A 132 -0.54 -0.52 -19.08
CA ILE A 132 0.42 0.07 -20.01
C ILE A 132 -0.13 1.37 -20.58
N GLN A 133 -1.39 1.38 -21.05
CA GLN A 133 -2.03 2.60 -21.56
C GLN A 133 -2.07 3.70 -20.49
N PHE A 134 -2.37 3.35 -19.24
CA PHE A 134 -2.31 4.27 -18.11
C PHE A 134 -0.90 4.84 -17.93
N ALA A 135 0.13 4.00 -17.90
CA ALA A 135 1.52 4.43 -17.71
C ALA A 135 1.98 5.35 -18.85
N MET A 136 1.64 5.02 -20.10
CA MET A 136 1.90 5.84 -21.27
C MET A 136 1.20 7.21 -21.19
N LYS A 137 -0.08 7.22 -20.78
CA LYS A 137 -0.84 8.46 -20.58
C LYS A 137 -0.22 9.38 -19.52
N LYS A 138 0.45 8.80 -18.52
CA LYS A 138 1.16 9.53 -17.45
C LYS A 138 2.59 9.90 -17.81
N GLY A 139 3.06 9.62 -19.04
CA GLY A 139 4.41 9.97 -19.47
C GLY A 139 5.50 9.22 -18.72
N VAL A 140 5.28 7.93 -18.47
CA VAL A 140 6.24 7.05 -17.79
C VAL A 140 7.62 7.07 -18.47
N GLN A 141 8.69 7.18 -17.68
CA GLN A 141 10.06 7.17 -18.20
C GLN A 141 10.63 5.75 -18.26
N MET A 142 10.28 4.91 -17.27
CA MET A 142 10.71 3.53 -17.18
C MET A 142 9.53 2.60 -16.90
N ILE A 143 9.32 1.63 -17.78
CA ILE A 143 8.37 0.54 -17.58
C ILE A 143 9.17 -0.74 -17.35
N GLU A 144 8.84 -1.45 -16.28
CA GLU A 144 9.37 -2.77 -15.98
C GLU A 144 8.22 -3.75 -15.80
N LEU A 145 8.22 -4.78 -16.64
CA LEU A 145 7.21 -5.85 -16.61
C LEU A 145 7.94 -7.14 -16.27
N ASP A 146 7.60 -7.71 -15.13
CA ASP A 146 8.13 -9.00 -14.71
C ASP A 146 7.05 -10.06 -14.91
N PHE A 147 7.34 -11.03 -15.77
CA PHE A 147 6.45 -12.15 -16.10
C PHE A 147 6.85 -13.44 -15.37
N LEU A 148 7.76 -13.37 -14.41
CA LEU A 148 8.35 -14.56 -13.79
C LEU A 148 7.30 -15.34 -13.00
N GLU A 149 7.19 -16.63 -13.34
CA GLU A 149 6.72 -17.63 -12.38
C GLU A 149 7.80 -17.76 -11.30
N TYR A 150 7.63 -17.08 -10.16
CA TYR A 150 8.55 -17.19 -9.04
C TYR A 150 8.77 -18.68 -8.69
N PRO A 151 9.99 -19.22 -8.89
CA PRO A 151 10.28 -20.57 -8.50
C PRO A 151 10.37 -20.64 -6.97
N ALA A 152 9.87 -21.72 -6.39
CA ALA A 152 10.09 -22.03 -4.98
C ALA A 152 11.60 -22.00 -4.70
N HIS A 153 12.08 -21.00 -3.95
CA HIS A 153 13.47 -21.01 -3.50
C HIS A 153 13.70 -22.25 -2.62
N SER A 154 14.78 -22.97 -2.98
CA SER A 154 15.27 -24.19 -2.32
C SER A 154 15.99 -23.89 -1.02
#